data_AF-A0A382CI65-F1
#
_entry.id   AF-A0A382CI65-F1
#
_cell.length_a   1.000
_cell.length_b   1.000
_cell.length_c   1.000
_cell.angle_alpha   90.00
_cell.angle_beta   90.00
_cell.angle_gamma   90.00
#
_symmetry.space_group_name_H-M   'P 1'
#
loop_
_entity.id
_entity.type
_entity.pdbx_description
1 polymer ?
#
loop_
_entity_poly.entity_id
_entity_poly.type
_entity_poly.pdbx_seq_one_letter_code
_entity_poly.pdbx_strand_id
1 'polypeptide(L)'
;MAGALFLFTGCYLPLDGLRIKPWTFSDVHALDGHILNTKEWIKAVQGDMDDLDKIMTKELKFYKKHDRKVYERLDECYSEMKMALVEVDSLTTGMINIILDYKQSQDMSFASIHANLYVSYLALFQTKSAAINKSRKEFSKSKVGLIKGFGKANKGVIFIEDQTSPWKKELYKLKSKREGVQPLLDHFNEVLNESLFLDTESSHSKHIRFLSKKLEKYRVKLDRYEKFLAHVDAYGRKEAGGNVYLFKAGDTMMDYETRYYDGMEQYLDILKQIKKITESI
;
A
#
# COMPACT_ATOMS: atom_id res chain seq x y z
N MET A 1 -31.37 3.27 11.80
CA MET A 1 -30.22 2.37 12.06
C MET A 1 -29.62 2.00 10.71
N ALA A 2 -28.65 2.78 10.25
CA ALA A 2 -28.06 2.62 8.92
C ALA A 2 -26.86 1.67 9.02
N GLY A 3 -27.02 0.46 8.47
CA GLY A 3 -25.92 -0.47 8.29
C GLY A 3 -25.03 0.01 7.16
N ALA A 4 -23.86 0.55 7.50
CA ALA A 4 -22.80 0.83 6.55
C ALA A 4 -21.99 -0.45 6.30
N LEU A 5 -22.56 -1.37 5.52
CA LEU A 5 -21.84 -2.50 4.90
C LEU A 5 -21.27 -2.02 3.56
N PHE A 6 -20.18 -1.26 3.61
CA PHE A 6 -19.40 -0.95 2.41
C PHE A 6 -17.90 -0.86 2.77
N LEU A 7 -17.23 -2.01 2.77
CA LEU A 7 -15.78 -2.11 2.69
C LEU A 7 -15.37 -3.04 1.55
N PHE A 8 -15.86 -2.77 0.34
CA PHE A 8 -15.29 -3.34 -0.88
C PHE A 8 -15.31 -2.30 -2.00
N THR A 9 -14.53 -1.24 -1.84
CA THR A 9 -14.11 -0.40 -2.97
C THR A 9 -12.63 -0.12 -2.83
N GLY A 10 -11.80 -0.70 -3.70
CA GLY A 10 -10.44 -0.19 -3.90
C GLY A 10 -9.29 -1.19 -3.97
N CYS A 11 -9.47 -2.42 -4.45
CA CYS A 11 -8.37 -3.10 -5.12
C CYS A 11 -8.70 -3.22 -6.60
N TYR A 12 -8.37 -2.18 -7.36
CA TYR A 12 -7.99 -2.35 -8.77
C TYR A 12 -6.70 -3.18 -8.77
N LEU A 13 -6.82 -4.49 -8.59
CA LEU A 13 -5.85 -5.42 -9.13
C LEU A 13 -6.11 -5.38 -10.64
N PRO A 14 -5.14 -4.96 -11.47
CA PRO A 14 -5.29 -5.08 -12.91
C PRO A 14 -5.35 -6.58 -13.21
N LEU A 15 -6.56 -7.10 -13.30
CA LEU A 15 -6.87 -8.39 -13.92
C LEU A 15 -6.83 -8.18 -15.44
N ASP A 16 -5.72 -7.67 -15.95
CA ASP A 16 -5.45 -7.70 -17.37
C ASP A 16 -5.05 -9.14 -17.72
N GLY A 17 -6.02 -9.86 -18.28
CA GLY A 17 -5.73 -11.01 -19.11
C GLY A 17 -4.94 -10.54 -20.34
N LEU A 18 -3.76 -11.14 -20.55
CA LEU A 18 -3.15 -11.53 -21.83
C LEU A 18 -1.62 -11.61 -21.66
N ARG A 19 -1.12 -12.85 -21.50
CA ARG A 19 0.30 -13.28 -21.44
C ARG A 19 1.11 -12.65 -20.29
N ILE A 20 1.73 -13.52 -19.49
CA ILE A 20 2.70 -13.09 -18.48
C ILE A 20 3.94 -12.61 -19.23
N LYS A 21 4.11 -11.29 -19.30
CA LYS A 21 5.24 -10.71 -20.01
C LYS A 21 6.50 -10.83 -19.15
N PRO A 22 7.65 -11.17 -19.75
CA PRO A 22 8.94 -11.05 -19.07
C PRO A 22 9.23 -9.58 -18.74
N TRP A 23 10.27 -9.34 -17.95
CA TRP A 23 10.72 -7.98 -17.70
C TRP A 23 11.22 -7.33 -18.99
N THR A 24 10.95 -6.03 -19.12
CA THR A 24 11.60 -5.19 -20.12
C THR A 24 12.88 -4.62 -19.51
N PHE A 25 14.00 -4.83 -20.19
CA PHE A 25 15.32 -4.36 -19.75
C PHE A 25 16.21 -4.05 -20.96
N SER A 26 16.98 -2.96 -20.87
CA SER A 26 17.97 -2.55 -21.87
C SER A 26 19.35 -3.12 -21.59
N ASP A 27 19.68 -3.31 -20.30
CA ASP A 27 21.01 -3.61 -19.82
C ASP A 27 20.95 -4.36 -18.48
N VAL A 28 22.13 -4.67 -17.94
CA VAL A 28 22.29 -5.43 -16.70
C VAL A 28 21.85 -4.62 -15.47
N HIS A 29 21.99 -3.30 -15.49
CA HIS A 29 21.57 -2.47 -14.35
C HIS A 29 20.05 -2.43 -14.24
N ALA A 30 19.34 -2.41 -15.36
CA ALA A 30 17.89 -2.57 -15.39
C ALA A 30 17.45 -3.92 -14.81
N LEU A 31 18.18 -5.01 -15.11
CA LEU A 31 17.95 -6.33 -14.51
C LEU A 31 18.21 -6.34 -13.00
N ASP A 32 19.31 -5.74 -12.54
CA ASP A 32 19.63 -5.61 -11.11
C ASP A 32 18.51 -4.84 -10.37
N GLY A 33 17.92 -3.81 -11.00
CA GLY A 33 16.77 -3.07 -10.47
C GLY A 33 15.51 -3.93 -10.31
N HIS A 34 15.18 -4.77 -11.32
CA HIS A 34 14.06 -5.71 -11.22
C HIS A 34 14.28 -6.77 -10.14
N ILE A 35 15.52 -7.25 -9.97
CA ILE A 35 15.88 -8.19 -8.90
C ILE A 35 15.72 -7.53 -7.54
N LEU A 36 16.19 -6.29 -7.37
CA LEU A 36 16.02 -5.55 -6.13
C LEU A 36 14.53 -5.42 -5.77
N ASN A 37 13.70 -5.00 -6.73
CA ASN A 37 12.24 -4.93 -6.53
C ASN A 37 11.64 -6.29 -6.14
N THR A 38 12.13 -7.38 -6.75
CA THR A 38 11.65 -8.73 -6.44
C THR A 38 12.05 -9.16 -5.04
N LYS A 39 13.28 -8.86 -4.61
CA LYS A 39 13.75 -9.11 -3.23
C LYS A 39 12.96 -8.31 -2.19
N GLU A 40 12.68 -7.04 -2.45
CA GLU A 40 11.87 -6.21 -1.56
C GLU A 40 10.47 -6.78 -1.38
N TRP A 41 9.86 -7.26 -2.47
CA TRP A 41 8.57 -7.94 -2.42
C TRP A 41 8.63 -9.26 -1.66
N ILE A 42 9.65 -10.10 -1.89
CA ILE A 42 9.85 -11.36 -1.13
C ILE A 42 9.91 -11.05 0.36
N LYS A 43 10.71 -10.05 0.75
CA LYS A 43 10.86 -9.64 2.15
C LYS A 43 9.54 -9.16 2.76
N ALA A 44 8.79 -8.33 2.03
CA ALA A 44 7.48 -7.85 2.49
C ALA A 44 6.48 -9.00 2.67
N VAL A 45 6.38 -9.88 1.66
CA VAL A 45 5.47 -11.03 1.67
C VAL A 45 5.87 -12.06 2.72
N GLN A 46 7.16 -12.27 2.98
CA GLN A 46 7.61 -13.15 4.05
C GLN A 46 7.10 -12.64 5.41
N GLY A 47 7.19 -11.33 5.66
CA GLY A 47 6.62 -10.72 6.86
C GLY A 47 5.11 -10.92 6.98
N ASP A 48 4.37 -10.87 5.87
CA ASP A 48 2.94 -11.20 5.85
C ASP A 48 2.71 -12.69 6.17
N MET A 49 3.51 -13.58 5.58
CA MET A 49 3.38 -15.04 5.71
C MET A 49 3.71 -15.53 7.12
N ASP A 50 4.67 -14.91 7.81
CA ASP A 50 5.04 -15.27 9.19
C ASP A 50 3.89 -15.03 10.18
N ASP A 51 3.16 -13.93 10.02
CA ASP A 51 1.98 -13.64 10.84
C ASP A 51 0.77 -14.46 10.40
N LEU A 52 0.60 -14.65 9.09
CA LEU A 52 -0.45 -15.50 8.54
C LEU A 52 -0.29 -16.96 8.99
N ASP A 53 0.93 -17.50 9.11
CA ASP A 53 1.18 -18.88 9.56
C ASP A 53 0.65 -19.13 10.97
N LYS A 54 0.81 -18.15 11.87
CA LYS A 54 0.25 -18.20 13.23
C LYS A 54 -1.28 -18.24 13.21
N ILE A 55 -1.90 -17.47 12.31
CA ILE A 55 -3.36 -17.43 12.12
C ILE A 55 -3.84 -18.77 11.55
N MET A 56 -3.25 -19.20 10.43
CA MET A 56 -3.64 -20.39 9.69
C MET A 56 -3.49 -21.66 10.52
N THR A 57 -2.42 -21.78 11.31
CA THR A 57 -2.22 -22.94 12.22
C THR A 57 -3.42 -23.13 13.16
N LYS A 58 -3.97 -22.04 13.70
CA LYS A 58 -5.12 -22.08 14.61
C LYS A 58 -6.43 -22.34 13.84
N GLU A 59 -6.62 -21.62 12.75
CA GLU A 59 -7.86 -21.65 11.96
C GLU A 59 -8.05 -22.97 11.22
N LEU A 60 -7.00 -23.52 10.59
CA LEU A 60 -7.05 -24.83 9.93
C LEU A 60 -7.37 -25.95 10.93
N LYS A 61 -6.79 -25.92 12.13
CA LYS A 61 -7.11 -26.90 13.19
C LYS A 61 -8.59 -26.83 13.60
N PHE A 62 -9.16 -25.63 13.65
CA PHE A 62 -10.58 -25.42 13.94
C PHE A 62 -11.47 -25.94 12.81
N TYR A 63 -11.28 -25.48 11.57
CA TYR A 63 -12.14 -25.84 10.45
C TYR A 63 -12.04 -27.32 10.06
N LYS A 64 -10.87 -27.95 10.25
CA LYS A 64 -10.70 -29.40 10.03
C LYS A 64 -11.75 -30.23 10.78
N LYS A 65 -12.24 -29.74 11.93
CA LYS A 65 -13.23 -30.43 12.77
C LYS A 65 -14.67 -29.94 12.54
N HIS A 66 -14.86 -28.68 12.15
CA HIS A 66 -16.18 -28.03 12.15
C HIS A 66 -16.74 -27.78 10.76
N ASP A 67 -15.88 -27.45 9.79
CA ASP A 67 -16.28 -27.19 8.41
C ASP A 67 -15.17 -27.60 7.45
N ARG A 68 -15.31 -28.82 6.91
CA ARG A 68 -14.34 -29.40 5.98
C ARG A 68 -14.20 -28.58 4.69
N LYS A 69 -15.28 -27.97 4.20
CA LYS A 69 -15.24 -27.18 2.95
C LYS A 69 -14.44 -25.89 3.14
N VAL A 70 -14.61 -25.24 4.28
CA VAL A 70 -13.81 -24.06 4.64
C VAL A 70 -12.36 -24.47 4.86
N TYR A 71 -12.11 -25.59 5.55
CA TYR A 71 -10.76 -26.12 5.74
C TYR A 71 -10.05 -26.33 4.40
N GLU A 72 -10.62 -27.15 3.50
CA GLU A 72 -9.98 -27.52 2.22
C GLU A 72 -9.64 -26.27 1.40
N ARG A 73 -10.57 -25.31 1.34
CA ARG A 73 -10.36 -24.06 0.61
C ARG A 73 -9.26 -23.19 1.22
N LEU A 74 -9.24 -23.03 2.54
CA LEU A 74 -8.22 -22.24 3.21
C LEU A 74 -6.84 -22.89 3.09
N ASP A 75 -6.78 -24.21 3.26
CA ASP A 75 -5.55 -25.00 3.18
C ASP A 75 -4.94 -24.97 1.78
N GLU A 76 -5.77 -25.14 0.75
CA GLU A 76 -5.38 -25.03 -0.67
C GLU A 76 -4.80 -23.65 -0.98
N CYS A 77 -5.57 -22.58 -0.75
CA CYS A 77 -5.12 -21.21 -1.04
C CYS A 77 -3.84 -20.86 -0.25
N TYR A 78 -3.75 -21.28 1.02
CA TYR A 78 -2.58 -21.01 1.84
C TYR A 78 -1.34 -21.78 1.38
N SER A 79 -1.51 -23.03 0.99
CA SER A 79 -0.42 -23.86 0.45
C SER A 79 0.08 -23.32 -0.89
N GLU A 80 -0.82 -22.91 -1.79
CA GLU A 80 -0.47 -22.26 -3.05
C GLU A 80 0.33 -20.97 -2.82
N MET A 81 -0.03 -20.15 -1.82
CA MET A 81 0.75 -18.97 -1.44
C MET A 81 2.16 -19.34 -0.98
N LYS A 82 2.33 -20.34 -0.12
CA LYS A 82 3.66 -20.81 0.33
C LYS A 82 4.51 -21.28 -0.85
N MET A 83 3.95 -22.13 -1.69
CA MET A 83 4.66 -22.68 -2.85
C MET A 83 5.08 -21.58 -3.83
N ALA A 84 4.18 -20.65 -4.14
CA ALA A 84 4.47 -19.53 -5.01
C ALA A 84 5.58 -18.62 -4.46
N LEU A 85 5.61 -18.37 -3.15
CA LEU A 85 6.68 -17.58 -2.52
C LEU A 85 8.05 -18.26 -2.63
N VAL A 86 8.12 -19.56 -2.32
CA VAL A 86 9.34 -20.37 -2.45
C VAL A 86 9.82 -20.39 -3.90
N GLU A 87 8.90 -20.53 -4.86
CA GLU A 87 9.23 -20.52 -6.28
C GLU A 87 9.80 -19.17 -6.73
N VAL A 88 9.18 -18.05 -6.32
CA VAL A 88 9.71 -16.70 -6.63
C VAL A 88 11.12 -16.53 -6.08
N ASP A 89 11.38 -16.94 -4.83
CA ASP A 89 12.70 -16.81 -4.21
C ASP A 89 13.78 -17.66 -4.91
N SER A 90 13.46 -18.92 -5.21
CA SER A 90 14.32 -19.83 -5.97
C SER A 90 14.63 -19.31 -7.37
N LEU A 91 13.60 -18.86 -8.11
CA LEU A 91 13.76 -18.28 -9.43
C LEU A 91 14.61 -17.00 -9.41
N THR A 92 14.43 -16.16 -8.39
CA THR A 92 15.20 -14.93 -8.18
C THR A 92 16.67 -15.25 -7.90
N THR A 93 16.95 -16.22 -7.03
CA THR A 93 18.32 -16.70 -6.77
C THR A 93 18.96 -17.26 -8.03
N GLY A 94 18.23 -18.08 -8.79
CA GLY A 94 18.70 -18.58 -10.09
C GLY A 94 18.92 -17.47 -11.11
N MET A 95 18.14 -16.39 -11.09
CA MET A 95 18.33 -15.23 -11.96
C MET A 95 19.61 -14.47 -11.61
N ILE A 96 19.89 -14.28 -10.32
CA ILE A 96 21.11 -13.63 -9.83
C ILE A 96 22.35 -14.39 -10.29
N ASN A 97 22.34 -15.72 -10.18
CA ASN A 97 23.48 -16.54 -10.61
C ASN A 97 23.76 -16.37 -12.11
N ILE A 98 22.73 -16.39 -12.97
CA ILE A 98 22.93 -16.17 -14.41
C ILE A 98 23.47 -14.77 -14.71
N ILE A 99 23.05 -13.75 -13.96
CA ILE A 99 23.60 -12.39 -14.12
C ILE A 99 25.07 -12.34 -13.68
N LEU A 100 25.43 -13.03 -12.60
CA LEU A 100 26.83 -13.11 -12.17
C LEU A 100 27.68 -13.82 -13.21
N ASP A 101 27.20 -14.93 -13.78
CA ASP A 101 27.88 -15.67 -14.85
C ASP A 101 28.07 -14.79 -16.09
N TYR A 102 27.04 -14.02 -16.48
CA TYR A 102 27.13 -13.04 -17.58
C TYR A 102 28.17 -11.95 -17.30
N LYS A 103 28.19 -11.41 -16.08
CA LYS A 103 29.18 -10.38 -15.67
C LYS A 103 30.60 -10.95 -15.70
N GLN A 104 30.78 -12.23 -15.40
CA GLN A 104 32.08 -12.91 -15.39
C GLN A 104 32.56 -13.33 -16.78
N SER A 105 31.66 -13.69 -17.70
CA SER A 105 32.04 -14.08 -19.07
C SER A 105 32.60 -12.93 -19.90
N GLN A 106 32.50 -11.68 -19.40
CA GLN A 106 32.87 -10.45 -20.11
C GLN A 106 32.13 -10.28 -21.45
N ASP A 107 31.00 -10.97 -21.60
CA ASP A 107 30.16 -10.84 -22.78
C ASP A 107 29.58 -9.42 -22.87
N MET A 108 29.65 -8.85 -24.07
CA MET A 108 29.12 -7.51 -24.33
C MET A 108 27.67 -7.52 -24.83
N SER A 109 27.10 -8.71 -25.05
CA SER A 109 25.78 -8.88 -25.64
C SER A 109 25.00 -10.02 -24.98
N PHE A 110 23.75 -9.75 -24.60
CA PHE A 110 22.82 -10.79 -24.12
C PHE A 110 22.50 -11.87 -25.15
N ALA A 111 22.86 -11.66 -26.42
CA ALA A 111 22.75 -12.69 -27.44
C ALA A 111 23.85 -13.77 -27.33
N SER A 112 24.88 -13.57 -26.49
CA SER A 112 25.90 -14.59 -26.26
C SER A 112 25.30 -15.85 -25.66
N ILE A 113 25.85 -17.00 -26.04
CA ILE A 113 25.38 -18.31 -25.62
C ILE A 113 26.01 -18.65 -24.27
N HIS A 114 25.17 -18.98 -23.30
CA HIS A 114 25.62 -19.46 -22.01
C HIS A 114 26.33 -20.82 -22.16
N ALA A 115 27.60 -20.88 -21.75
CA ALA A 115 28.50 -22.02 -22.00
C ALA A 115 27.92 -23.39 -21.60
N ASN A 116 27.24 -23.47 -20.45
CA ASN A 116 26.72 -24.73 -19.91
C ASN A 116 25.28 -25.06 -20.33
N LEU A 117 24.52 -24.07 -20.81
CA LEU A 117 23.08 -24.21 -21.03
C LEU A 117 22.72 -24.17 -22.52
N TYR A 118 23.67 -23.81 -23.39
CA TYR A 118 23.49 -23.74 -24.85
C TYR A 118 22.30 -22.87 -25.29
N VAL A 119 21.93 -21.89 -24.46
CA VAL A 119 20.85 -20.92 -24.67
C VAL A 119 21.41 -19.51 -24.44
N SER A 120 20.88 -18.50 -25.14
CA SER A 120 21.34 -17.12 -24.94
C SER A 120 20.98 -16.58 -23.55
N TYR A 121 21.80 -15.68 -23.02
CA TYR A 121 21.49 -14.99 -21.76
C TYR A 121 20.15 -14.25 -21.83
N LEU A 122 19.83 -13.63 -22.96
CA LEU A 122 18.55 -12.97 -23.20
C LEU A 122 17.37 -13.91 -22.97
N ALA A 123 17.41 -15.11 -23.56
CA ALA A 123 16.34 -16.10 -23.42
C ALA A 123 16.24 -16.59 -21.97
N LEU A 124 17.37 -16.84 -21.30
CA LEU A 124 17.39 -17.24 -19.89
C LEU A 124 16.75 -16.18 -18.98
N PHE A 125 17.11 -14.90 -19.17
CA PHE A 125 16.55 -13.78 -18.44
C PHE A 125 15.04 -13.61 -18.69
N GLN A 126 14.60 -13.74 -19.93
CA GLN A 126 13.19 -13.67 -20.29
C GLN A 126 12.39 -14.83 -19.68
N THR A 127 12.88 -16.06 -19.78
CA THR A 127 12.19 -17.22 -19.20
C THR A 127 12.08 -17.12 -17.69
N LYS A 128 13.16 -16.77 -16.99
CA LYS A 128 13.14 -16.61 -15.52
C LYS A 128 12.25 -15.46 -15.08
N SER A 129 12.35 -14.30 -15.70
CA SER A 129 11.51 -13.14 -15.34
C SER A 129 10.01 -13.41 -15.59
N ALA A 130 9.67 -14.11 -16.68
CA ALA A 130 8.30 -14.53 -16.94
C ALA A 130 7.80 -15.53 -15.88
N ALA A 131 8.64 -16.49 -15.47
CA ALA A 131 8.31 -17.42 -14.40
C ALA A 131 8.10 -16.70 -13.05
N ILE A 132 8.98 -15.75 -12.70
CA ILE A 132 8.83 -14.93 -11.48
C ILE A 132 7.48 -14.18 -11.50
N ASN A 133 7.15 -13.53 -12.62
CA ASN A 133 5.88 -12.81 -12.76
C ASN A 133 4.67 -13.76 -12.67
N LYS A 134 4.81 -15.00 -13.16
CA LYS A 134 3.79 -16.04 -13.05
C LYS A 134 3.52 -16.41 -11.60
N SER A 135 4.56 -16.79 -10.86
CA SER A 135 4.43 -17.23 -9.47
C SER A 135 3.95 -16.08 -8.58
N ARG A 136 4.38 -14.83 -8.81
CA ARG A 136 3.81 -13.64 -8.14
C ARG A 136 2.30 -13.48 -8.38
N LYS A 137 1.85 -13.74 -9.61
CA LYS A 137 0.42 -13.68 -9.96
C LYS A 137 -0.37 -14.80 -9.29
N GLU A 138 0.19 -16.01 -9.23
CA GLU A 138 -0.40 -17.15 -8.52
C GLU A 138 -0.51 -16.87 -7.02
N PHE A 139 0.53 -16.31 -6.40
CA PHE A 139 0.49 -15.85 -5.02
C PHE A 139 -0.67 -14.87 -4.79
N SER A 140 -0.80 -13.86 -5.66
CA SER A 140 -1.82 -12.81 -5.54
C SER A 140 -3.24 -13.38 -5.71
N LYS A 141 -3.43 -14.30 -6.66
CA LYS A 141 -4.70 -15.01 -6.86
C LYS A 141 -5.09 -15.83 -5.63
N SER A 142 -4.12 -16.56 -5.07
CA SER A 142 -4.32 -17.41 -3.89
C SER A 142 -4.63 -16.59 -2.64
N LYS A 143 -3.94 -15.45 -2.46
CA LYS A 143 -4.24 -14.45 -1.41
C LYS A 143 -5.70 -13.97 -1.48
N VAL A 144 -6.18 -13.61 -2.67
CA VAL A 144 -7.60 -13.22 -2.87
C VAL A 144 -8.54 -14.40 -2.59
N GLY A 145 -8.17 -15.61 -2.99
CA GLY A 145 -8.91 -16.84 -2.70
C GLY A 145 -9.07 -17.08 -1.19
N LEU A 146 -7.98 -16.88 -0.45
CA LEU A 146 -7.90 -16.99 1.01
C LEU A 146 -8.79 -15.96 1.71
N ILE A 147 -8.69 -14.68 1.33
CA ILE A 147 -9.55 -13.61 1.85
C ILE A 147 -11.04 -13.95 1.67
N LYS A 148 -11.41 -14.39 0.47
CA LYS A 148 -12.78 -14.85 0.19
C LYS A 148 -13.15 -16.11 0.99
N GLY A 149 -12.19 -16.99 1.26
CA GLY A 149 -12.37 -18.18 2.09
C GLY A 149 -12.76 -17.81 3.51
N PHE A 150 -12.02 -16.90 4.14
CA PHE A 150 -12.37 -16.38 5.47
C PHE A 150 -13.73 -15.66 5.47
N GLY A 151 -14.02 -14.87 4.43
CA GLY A 151 -15.29 -14.16 4.29
C GLY A 151 -16.52 -15.09 4.36
N LYS A 152 -16.42 -16.30 3.76
CA LYS A 152 -17.49 -17.32 3.85
C LYS A 152 -17.69 -17.88 5.26
N ALA A 153 -16.69 -17.77 6.12
CA ALA A 153 -16.72 -18.19 7.51
C ALA A 153 -17.02 -17.02 8.47
N ASN A 154 -17.56 -15.89 7.97
CA ASN A 154 -17.85 -14.68 8.73
C ASN A 154 -16.64 -14.10 9.48
N LYS A 155 -15.43 -14.33 8.93
CA LYS A 155 -14.19 -13.69 9.37
C LYS A 155 -13.61 -12.93 8.19
N GLY A 156 -12.76 -11.96 8.43
CA GLY A 156 -11.91 -11.41 7.40
C GLY A 156 -10.47 -11.40 7.84
N VAL A 157 -9.58 -11.60 6.88
CA VAL A 157 -8.15 -11.47 7.07
C VAL A 157 -7.71 -10.19 6.39
N ILE A 158 -7.07 -9.31 7.15
CA ILE A 158 -6.60 -8.01 6.67
C ILE A 158 -5.09 -8.05 6.61
N PHE A 159 -4.57 -7.74 5.42
CA PHE A 159 -3.17 -7.43 5.19
C PHE A 159 -3.02 -5.92 5.25
N ILE A 160 -2.26 -5.43 6.22
CA ILE A 160 -2.21 -4.00 6.54
C ILE A 160 -1.63 -3.21 5.37
N GLU A 161 -0.63 -3.75 4.67
CA GLU A 161 -0.06 -3.08 3.51
C GLU A 161 -1.10 -2.92 2.38
N ASP A 162 -1.89 -3.95 2.10
CA ASP A 162 -2.93 -3.92 1.07
C ASP A 162 -4.02 -2.90 1.41
N GLN A 163 -4.41 -2.83 2.68
CA GLN A 163 -5.43 -1.91 3.16
C GLN A 163 -4.97 -0.45 3.14
N THR A 164 -3.72 -0.22 3.54
CA THR A 164 -3.19 1.14 3.76
C THR A 164 -2.51 1.75 2.53
N SER A 165 -2.05 0.93 1.58
CA SER A 165 -1.43 1.41 0.33
C SER A 165 -2.33 2.36 -0.47
N PRO A 166 -3.64 2.09 -0.65
CA PRO A 166 -4.57 3.05 -1.24
C PRO A 166 -4.63 4.38 -0.47
N TRP A 167 -4.60 4.34 0.86
CA TRP A 167 -4.69 5.54 1.70
C TRP A 167 -3.45 6.42 1.56
N LYS A 168 -2.26 5.80 1.46
CA LYS A 168 -1.02 6.50 1.13
C LYS A 168 -1.08 7.18 -0.25
N LYS A 169 -1.77 6.57 -1.23
CA LYS A 169 -1.98 7.19 -2.55
C LYS A 169 -2.94 8.38 -2.50
N GLU A 170 -3.97 8.32 -1.65
CA GLU A 170 -4.89 9.45 -1.43
C GLU A 170 -4.19 10.68 -0.84
N LEU A 171 -3.09 10.50 -0.10
CA LEU A 171 -2.27 11.61 0.41
C LEU A 171 -1.87 12.61 -0.69
N TYR A 172 -1.49 12.13 -1.88
CA TYR A 172 -1.12 13.02 -2.99
C TYR A 172 -2.30 13.86 -3.47
N LYS A 173 -3.49 13.27 -3.54
CA LYS A 173 -4.71 14.00 -3.90
C LYS A 173 -5.07 15.04 -2.85
N LEU A 174 -4.90 14.72 -1.57
CA LEU A 174 -5.13 15.68 -0.48
C LEU A 174 -4.15 16.85 -0.52
N LYS A 175 -2.86 16.58 -0.72
CA LYS A 175 -1.83 17.63 -0.87
C LYS A 175 -2.15 18.54 -2.05
N SER A 176 -2.51 17.99 -3.20
CA SER A 176 -2.93 18.79 -4.35
C SER A 176 -4.17 19.66 -4.05
N LYS A 177 -5.18 19.13 -3.35
CA LYS A 177 -6.34 19.93 -2.91
C LYS A 177 -5.95 21.06 -1.95
N ARG A 178 -5.00 20.81 -1.06
CA ARG A 178 -4.48 21.80 -0.12
C ARG A 178 -3.69 22.89 -0.83
N GLU A 179 -2.81 22.52 -1.76
CA GLU A 179 -2.08 23.46 -2.62
C GLU A 179 -3.05 24.37 -3.40
N GLY A 180 -4.20 23.85 -3.85
CA GLY A 180 -5.23 24.66 -4.50
C GLY A 180 -5.87 25.76 -3.63
N VAL A 181 -5.66 25.74 -2.31
CA VAL A 181 -6.12 26.79 -1.38
C VAL A 181 -4.99 27.77 -1.04
N GLN A 182 -3.75 27.47 -1.43
CA GLN A 182 -2.58 28.29 -1.09
C GLN A 182 -2.70 29.76 -1.56
N PRO A 183 -3.17 30.07 -2.78
CA PRO A 183 -3.32 31.47 -3.20
C PRO A 183 -4.27 32.28 -2.31
N LEU A 184 -5.31 31.64 -1.77
CA LEU A 184 -6.25 32.30 -0.86
C LEU A 184 -5.61 32.59 0.50
N LEU A 185 -4.73 31.70 0.96
CA LEU A 185 -3.95 31.90 2.19
C LEU A 185 -2.89 32.99 2.01
N ASP A 186 -2.28 33.07 0.83
CA ASP A 186 -1.30 34.11 0.51
C ASP A 186 -1.96 35.49 0.53
N HIS A 187 -3.12 35.64 -0.11
CA HIS A 187 -3.91 36.87 -0.04
C HIS A 187 -4.33 37.23 1.39
N PHE A 188 -4.78 36.24 2.18
CA PHE A 188 -5.08 36.47 3.60
C PHE A 188 -3.87 37.01 4.37
N ASN A 189 -2.66 36.53 4.07
CA ASN A 189 -1.44 36.99 4.74
C ASN A 189 -1.10 38.44 4.39
N GLU A 190 -1.40 38.90 3.17
CA GLU A 190 -1.28 40.31 2.79
C GLU A 190 -2.20 41.19 3.66
N VAL A 191 -3.48 40.83 3.75
CA VAL A 191 -4.46 41.54 4.60
C VAL A 191 -4.08 41.49 6.08
N LEU A 192 -3.58 40.33 6.56
CA LEU A 192 -3.08 40.19 7.91
C LEU A 192 -1.92 41.16 8.18
N ASN A 193 -0.95 41.25 7.27
CA ASN A 193 0.18 42.18 7.42
C ASN A 193 -0.30 43.62 7.49
N GLU A 194 -1.17 44.06 6.58
CA GLU A 194 -1.74 45.41 6.62
C GLU A 194 -2.45 45.71 7.94
N SER A 195 -3.28 44.76 8.41
CA SER A 195 -4.02 44.90 9.67
C SER A 195 -3.14 44.97 10.92
N LEU A 196 -1.93 44.40 10.87
CA LEU A 196 -0.96 44.41 11.97
C LEU A 196 -0.15 45.70 12.03
N PHE A 197 0.01 46.43 10.92
CA PHE A 197 0.85 47.63 10.86
C PHE A 197 0.08 48.94 10.79
N LEU A 198 -1.17 48.95 10.30
CA LEU A 198 -1.91 50.19 10.05
C LEU A 198 -2.93 50.56 11.14
N ASP A 199 -3.63 49.60 11.75
CA ASP A 199 -4.68 49.90 12.75
C ASP A 199 -4.85 48.77 13.79
N THR A 200 -3.86 48.67 14.69
CA THR A 200 -3.64 47.54 15.62
C THR A 200 -4.74 47.33 16.65
N GLU A 201 -5.57 48.34 16.94
CA GLU A 201 -6.61 48.27 17.99
C GLU A 201 -8.05 48.25 17.45
N SER A 202 -8.23 48.39 16.14
CA SER A 202 -9.55 48.32 15.50
C SER A 202 -10.24 46.96 15.70
N SER A 203 -11.57 46.97 15.61
CA SER A 203 -12.35 45.72 15.62
C SER A 203 -11.97 44.80 14.44
N HIS A 204 -11.56 45.39 13.31
CA HIS A 204 -11.15 44.65 12.12
C HIS A 204 -9.82 43.92 12.36
N SER A 205 -8.78 44.58 12.84
CA SER A 205 -7.48 43.94 13.11
C SER A 205 -7.58 42.86 14.18
N LYS A 206 -8.41 43.06 15.22
CA LYS A 206 -8.72 42.02 16.23
C LYS A 206 -9.37 40.80 15.60
N HIS A 207 -10.29 40.98 14.65
CA HIS A 207 -10.95 39.89 13.93
C HIS A 207 -9.97 39.13 13.02
N ILE A 208 -9.18 39.84 12.23
CA ILE A 208 -8.17 39.24 11.34
C ILE A 208 -7.13 38.43 12.14
N ARG A 209 -6.68 38.95 13.29
CA ARG A 209 -5.79 38.20 14.20
C ARG A 209 -6.44 36.93 14.77
N PHE A 210 -7.74 36.95 15.06
CA PHE A 210 -8.47 35.76 15.47
C PHE A 210 -8.54 34.71 14.34
N LEU A 211 -8.84 35.15 13.12
CA LEU A 211 -8.88 34.28 11.94
C LEU A 211 -7.50 33.67 11.65
N SER A 212 -6.43 34.44 11.75
CA SER A 212 -5.05 33.95 11.60
C SER A 212 -4.74 32.80 12.59
N LYS A 213 -5.07 32.97 13.87
CA LYS A 213 -4.92 31.90 14.88
C LYS A 213 -5.75 30.65 14.54
N LYS A 214 -6.93 30.83 13.95
CA LYS A 214 -7.80 29.72 13.52
C LYS A 214 -7.20 28.98 12.32
N LEU A 215 -6.69 29.70 11.32
CA LEU A 215 -6.02 29.14 10.15
C LEU A 215 -4.73 28.40 10.53
N GLU A 216 -3.96 28.92 11.49
CA GLU A 216 -2.77 28.24 12.00
C GLU A 216 -3.11 26.90 12.68
N LYS A 217 -4.18 26.88 13.49
CA LYS A 217 -4.69 25.61 14.07
C LYS A 217 -5.10 24.61 12.98
N TYR A 218 -5.67 25.09 11.88
CA TYR A 218 -6.01 24.25 10.73
C TYR A 218 -4.77 23.71 10.03
N ARG A 219 -3.76 24.54 9.76
CA ARG A 219 -2.47 24.10 9.20
C ARG A 219 -1.87 22.94 10.00
N VAL A 220 -1.77 23.09 11.32
CA VAL A 220 -1.22 22.06 12.21
C VAL A 220 -2.04 20.76 12.17
N LYS A 221 -3.38 20.85 12.11
CA LYS A 221 -4.25 19.67 11.99
C LYS A 221 -4.04 18.94 10.66
N LEU A 222 -3.98 19.66 9.54
CA LEU A 222 -3.72 19.10 8.21
C LEU A 222 -2.35 18.41 8.17
N ASP A 223 -1.29 19.07 8.66
CA ASP A 223 0.07 18.51 8.71
C ASP A 223 0.13 17.22 9.53
N ARG A 224 -0.56 17.20 10.68
CA ARG A 224 -0.61 16.00 11.54
C ARG A 224 -1.30 14.83 10.84
N TYR A 225 -2.37 15.09 10.10
CA TYR A 225 -3.08 14.06 9.36
C TYR A 225 -2.25 13.54 8.18
N GLU A 226 -1.57 14.42 7.44
CA GLU A 226 -0.66 14.01 6.36
C GLU A 226 0.50 13.15 6.87
N LYS A 227 1.10 13.52 8.00
CA LYS A 227 2.14 12.71 8.67
C LYS A 227 1.62 11.34 9.11
N PHE A 228 0.37 11.28 9.56
CA PHE A 228 -0.29 10.02 9.89
C PHE A 228 -0.46 9.15 8.66
N LEU A 229 -1.04 9.69 7.57
CA LEU A 229 -1.23 8.95 6.31
C LEU A 229 0.08 8.44 5.72
N ALA A 230 1.18 9.20 5.83
CA ALA A 230 2.48 8.78 5.33
C ALA A 230 3.01 7.50 6.02
N HIS A 231 2.59 7.23 7.25
CA HIS A 231 3.08 6.12 8.08
C HIS A 231 1.95 5.23 8.62
N VAL A 232 0.78 5.25 7.97
CA VAL A 232 -0.44 4.58 8.47
C VAL A 232 -0.27 3.06 8.59
N ASP A 233 0.56 2.45 7.74
CA ASP A 233 0.97 1.05 7.81
C ASP A 233 1.71 0.73 9.12
N ALA A 234 2.64 1.60 9.54
CA ALA A 234 3.38 1.41 10.77
C ALA A 234 2.46 1.51 12.00
N TYR A 235 1.50 2.45 11.98
CA TYR A 235 0.48 2.54 13.02
C TYR A 235 -0.40 1.29 13.05
N GLY A 236 -0.89 0.84 11.89
CA GLY A 236 -1.71 -0.36 11.78
C GLY A 236 -0.98 -1.60 12.27
N ARG A 237 0.28 -1.81 11.88
CA ARG A 237 1.09 -2.97 12.30
C ARG A 237 1.32 -3.01 13.80
N LYS A 238 1.58 -1.83 14.39
CA LYS A 238 1.77 -1.70 15.84
C LYS A 238 0.51 -2.04 16.61
N GLU A 239 -0.64 -1.60 16.12
CA GLU A 239 -1.93 -1.83 16.76
C GLU A 239 -2.42 -3.27 16.60
N ALA A 240 -2.32 -3.82 15.39
CA ALA A 240 -2.70 -5.20 15.09
C ALA A 240 -1.73 -6.25 15.66
N GLY A 241 -0.51 -5.85 16.03
CA GLY A 241 0.54 -6.74 16.54
C GLY A 241 1.23 -7.59 15.47
N GLY A 242 1.09 -7.23 14.19
CA GLY A 242 1.63 -7.96 13.05
C GLY A 242 1.27 -7.29 11.72
N ASN A 243 1.72 -7.83 10.59
CA ASN A 243 1.38 -7.36 9.24
C ASN A 243 0.01 -7.84 8.78
N VAL A 244 -0.47 -8.93 9.37
CA VAL A 244 -1.73 -9.59 9.05
C VAL A 244 -2.50 -9.84 10.33
N TYR A 245 -3.79 -9.53 10.32
CA TYR A 245 -4.68 -9.86 11.43
C TYR A 245 -6.01 -10.42 10.94
N LEU A 246 -6.67 -11.13 11.86
CA LEU A 246 -7.99 -11.70 11.65
C LEU A 246 -9.00 -10.85 12.40
N PHE A 247 -10.09 -10.48 11.74
CA PHE A 247 -11.23 -9.80 12.34
C PHE A 247 -12.49 -10.64 12.14
N LYS A 248 -13.45 -10.51 13.04
CA LYS A 248 -14.76 -11.17 12.96
C LYS A 248 -15.85 -10.13 12.75
N ALA A 249 -16.97 -10.57 12.19
CA ALA A 249 -18.16 -9.73 12.11
C ALA A 249 -18.60 -9.31 13.52
N GLY A 250 -18.70 -7.99 13.75
CA GLY A 250 -19.05 -7.39 15.04
C GLY A 250 -17.84 -6.87 15.84
N ASP A 251 -16.61 -7.15 15.41
CA ASP A 251 -15.43 -6.52 15.99
C ASP A 251 -15.45 -5.01 15.70
N THR A 252 -14.97 -4.22 16.65
CA THR A 252 -14.77 -2.79 16.46
C THR A 252 -13.62 -2.54 15.51
N MET A 253 -13.74 -1.49 14.69
CA MET A 253 -12.61 -1.00 13.89
C MET A 253 -11.43 -0.69 14.80
N MET A 254 -10.24 -0.84 14.24
CA MET A 254 -9.00 -0.42 14.89
C MET A 254 -8.91 1.12 14.89
N ASP A 255 -8.24 1.68 15.88
CA ASP A 255 -8.06 3.12 16.07
C ASP A 255 -7.41 3.76 14.84
N TYR A 256 -6.45 3.10 14.18
CA TYR A 256 -5.85 3.63 12.94
C TYR A 256 -6.86 3.71 11.79
N GLU A 257 -7.83 2.80 11.71
CA GLU A 257 -8.89 2.82 10.68
C GLU A 257 -9.86 3.97 10.97
N THR A 258 -10.33 4.08 12.21
CA THR A 258 -11.20 5.19 12.65
C THR A 258 -10.52 6.54 12.41
N ARG A 259 -9.25 6.66 12.78
CA ARG A 259 -8.45 7.88 12.55
C ARG A 259 -8.29 8.21 11.08
N TYR A 260 -8.24 7.21 10.20
CA TYR A 260 -8.23 7.43 8.75
C TYR A 260 -9.57 8.02 8.28
N TYR A 261 -10.70 7.38 8.59
CA TYR A 261 -12.00 7.84 8.10
C TYR A 261 -12.38 9.21 8.68
N ASP A 262 -12.30 9.38 9.99
CA ASP A 262 -12.62 10.64 10.66
C ASP A 262 -11.65 11.75 10.26
N GLY A 263 -10.37 11.42 10.15
CA GLY A 263 -9.34 12.37 9.75
C GLY A 263 -9.53 12.86 8.31
N MET A 264 -9.96 11.98 7.39
CA MET A 264 -10.28 12.34 6.01
C MET A 264 -11.44 13.34 5.94
N GLU A 265 -12.53 13.07 6.67
CA GLU A 265 -13.69 13.96 6.72
C GLU A 265 -13.30 15.33 7.29
N GLN A 266 -12.60 15.34 8.43
CA GLN A 266 -12.10 16.56 9.06
C GLN A 266 -11.16 17.34 8.15
N TYR A 267 -10.28 16.67 7.41
CA TYR A 267 -9.35 17.32 6.50
C TYR A 267 -10.09 18.08 5.40
N LEU A 268 -11.09 17.45 4.77
CA LEU A 268 -11.89 18.08 3.72
C LEU A 268 -12.77 19.21 4.26
N ASP A 269 -13.33 19.06 5.46
CA ASP A 269 -14.08 20.14 6.12
C ASP A 269 -13.19 21.34 6.42
N ILE A 270 -11.99 21.12 6.97
CA ILE A 270 -11.01 22.18 7.21
C ILE A 270 -10.69 22.92 5.92
N LEU A 271 -10.43 22.23 4.79
CA LEU A 271 -10.16 22.90 3.52
C LEU A 271 -11.34 23.78 3.07
N LYS A 272 -12.59 23.33 3.24
CA LYS A 272 -13.78 24.16 2.95
C LYS A 272 -13.85 25.37 3.87
N GLN A 273 -13.56 25.19 5.16
CA GLN A 273 -13.57 26.28 6.11
C GLN A 273 -12.47 27.32 5.84
N ILE A 274 -11.28 26.90 5.40
CA ILE A 274 -10.23 27.83 4.99
C ILE A 274 -10.76 28.73 3.87
N LYS A 275 -11.30 28.13 2.79
CA LYS A 275 -11.89 28.90 1.68
C LYS A 275 -12.92 29.91 2.16
N LYS A 276 -13.88 29.48 2.99
CA LYS A 276 -14.91 30.36 3.53
C LYS A 276 -14.35 31.52 4.35
N ILE A 277 -13.29 31.29 5.13
CA ILE A 277 -12.64 32.33 5.94
C ILE A 277 -11.95 33.34 5.01
N THR A 278 -11.17 32.86 4.06
CA THR A 278 -10.38 33.70 3.15
C THR A 278 -11.25 34.48 2.17
N GLU A 279 -12.39 33.94 1.74
CA GLU A 279 -13.35 34.62 0.85
C GLU A 279 -14.23 35.65 1.59
N SER A 280 -14.27 35.61 2.92
CA SER A 280 -15.08 36.53 3.75
C SER A 280 -14.35 37.82 4.15
N ILE A 281 -13.12 37.97 3.68
CA ILE A 281 -12.21 39.09 3.94
C ILE A 281 -12.06 39.86 2.64
#